data_AF-A0A134AC34-F1
#
_entry.id   AF-A0A134AC34-F1
#
_cell.length_a   1.000
_cell.length_b   1.000
_cell.length_c   1.000
_cell.angle_alpha   90.00
_cell.angle_beta   90.00
_cell.angle_gamma   90.00
#
_symmetry.space_group_name_H-M   'P 1'
#
loop_
_entity.id
_entity.type
_entity.pdbx_description
1 polymer ?
#
loop_
_entity_poly.entity_id
_entity_poly.type
_entity_poly.pdbx_seq_one_letter_code
_entity_poly.pdbx_strand_id
1 'polypeptide(L)'
;MKILLTGSNGQLGHDFKKIFDRKNIEYIATDSKELDITNDEKLKKFFQGNREITHIINCAAYNDVDKAENDEKVWLLNAKAPKKLAEISKEIGAVFVTYSTDFVFDGNKSFPYLEKGYRNMENQRLKVKKKFLKYMINLL
;
A
#
# COMPACT_ATOMS: atom_id res chain seq x y z
N MET A 1 17.83 2.35 12.58
CA MET A 1 16.49 2.24 11.97
C MET A 1 16.66 2.61 10.50
N LYS A 2 16.27 1.71 9.58
CA LYS A 2 16.28 1.98 8.15
C LYS A 2 14.92 1.72 7.53
N ILE A 3 14.44 2.69 6.75
CA ILE A 3 13.09 2.69 6.15
C ILE A 3 13.19 2.40 4.65
N LEU A 4 12.38 1.48 4.13
CA LEU A 4 12.03 1.43 2.72
C LEU A 4 10.78 2.28 2.49
N LEU A 5 10.86 3.24 1.57
CA LEU A 5 9.73 4.06 1.12
C LEU A 5 9.44 3.76 -0.35
N THR A 6 8.32 3.12 -0.65
CA THR A 6 7.88 2.85 -2.03
C THR A 6 6.88 3.90 -2.51
N GLY A 7 6.79 4.13 -3.83
CA GLY A 7 5.93 5.18 -4.40
C GLY A 7 6.45 6.59 -4.06
N SER A 8 7.78 6.73 -4.01
CA SER A 8 8.44 7.92 -3.49
C SER A 8 8.28 9.18 -4.35
N ASN A 9 7.81 9.06 -5.60
CA ASN A 9 7.48 10.21 -6.44
C ASN A 9 6.01 10.64 -6.33
N GLY A 10 5.18 9.89 -5.62
CA GLY A 10 3.83 10.30 -5.26
C GLY A 10 3.82 11.41 -4.20
N GLN A 11 2.66 12.03 -3.99
CA GLN A 11 2.50 13.16 -3.07
C GLN A 11 2.95 12.83 -1.63
N LEU A 12 2.44 11.73 -1.07
CA LEU A 12 2.84 11.25 0.26
C LEU A 12 4.33 10.87 0.30
N GLY A 13 4.83 10.19 -0.73
CA GLY A 13 6.23 9.79 -0.83
C GLY A 13 7.17 10.99 -0.77
N HIS A 14 6.86 12.05 -1.51
CA HIS A 14 7.63 13.29 -1.48
C HIS A 14 7.64 13.97 -0.11
N ASP A 15 6.50 14.02 0.57
CA ASP A 15 6.41 14.61 1.91
C ASP A 15 7.14 13.78 2.96
N PHE A 16 7.11 12.44 2.86
CA PHE A 16 7.91 11.57 3.71
C PHE A 16 9.41 11.79 3.53
N LYS A 17 9.92 11.90 2.29
CA LYS A 17 11.34 12.19 2.04
C LYS A 17 11.79 13.47 2.76
N LYS A 18 11.02 14.56 2.64
CA LYS A 18 11.30 15.81 3.35
C LYS A 18 11.36 15.63 4.87
N ILE A 19 10.44 14.85 5.43
CA ILE A 19 10.41 14.58 6.88
C ILE A 19 11.63 13.75 7.30
N PHE A 20 11.99 12.72 6.52
CA PHE A 20 13.14 11.87 6.80
C PHE A 20 14.45 12.65 6.73
N ASP A 21 14.63 13.47 5.70
CA ASP A 21 15.81 14.34 5.56
C ASP A 21 15.92 15.31 6.75
N ARG A 22 14.81 15.99 7.10
CA ARG A 22 14.77 16.94 8.23
C ARG A 22 15.05 16.28 9.58
N LYS A 23 14.70 15.00 9.74
CA LYS A 23 14.91 14.23 10.98
C LYS A 23 16.18 13.39 10.94
N ASN A 24 16.97 13.45 9.86
CA ASN A 24 18.14 12.60 9.63
C ASN A 24 17.83 11.10 9.84
N ILE A 25 16.70 10.65 9.29
CA ILE A 25 16.30 9.24 9.30
C ILE A 25 16.91 8.57 8.06
N GLU A 26 17.54 7.41 8.22
CA GLU A 26 18.06 6.64 7.09
C GLU A 26 16.91 5.96 6.32
N TYR A 27 16.87 6.14 5.01
CA TYR A 27 15.86 5.53 4.15
C TYR A 27 16.37 5.17 2.76
N ILE A 28 15.69 4.22 2.11
CA ILE A 28 15.79 3.93 0.68
C ILE A 28 14.43 4.31 0.08
N ALA A 29 14.43 5.28 -0.84
CA ALA A 29 13.24 5.69 -1.57
C ALA A 29 13.24 5.06 -2.97
N THR A 30 12.15 4.39 -3.32
CA THR A 30 11.97 3.79 -4.64
C THR A 30 10.65 4.22 -5.26
N ASP A 31 10.60 4.26 -6.59
CA ASP A 31 9.39 4.29 -7.37
C ASP A 31 9.33 3.05 -8.29
N SER A 32 8.29 2.95 -9.10
CA SER A 32 8.04 1.88 -10.06
C SER A 32 9.19 1.61 -11.04
N LYS A 33 10.03 2.62 -11.34
CA LYS A 33 11.20 2.47 -12.22
C LYS A 33 12.35 1.73 -11.53
N GLU A 34 12.58 2.03 -10.26
CA GLU A 34 13.66 1.45 -9.46
C GLU A 34 13.25 0.11 -8.85
N LEU A 35 12.03 0.05 -8.29
CA LEU A 35 11.45 -1.15 -7.67
C LEU A 35 9.96 -1.25 -8.00
N ASP A 36 9.67 -2.06 -9.01
CA ASP A 36 8.30 -2.49 -9.29
C ASP A 36 7.85 -3.51 -8.24
N ILE A 37 7.03 -3.06 -7.29
CA ILE A 37 6.51 -3.85 -6.18
C ILE A 37 5.50 -4.92 -6.62
N THR A 38 5.08 -4.94 -7.89
CA THR A 38 4.25 -6.02 -8.44
C THR A 38 5.06 -7.21 -8.94
N ASN A 39 6.40 -7.05 -9.02
CA ASN A 39 7.33 -8.06 -9.51
C ASN A 39 8.02 -8.79 -8.34
N ASP A 40 7.61 -10.04 -8.11
CA ASP A 40 8.09 -10.87 -7.00
C ASP A 40 9.61 -11.12 -7.05
N GLU A 41 10.19 -11.29 -8.24
CA GLU A 41 11.63 -11.52 -8.38
C GLU A 41 12.45 -10.28 -8.04
N LYS A 42 11.99 -9.09 -8.47
CA LYS A 42 12.62 -7.82 -8.14
C LYS A 42 12.55 -7.55 -6.64
N LEU A 43 11.40 -7.79 -6.01
CA LEU A 43 11.26 -7.68 -4.55
C LEU A 43 12.23 -8.62 -3.83
N LYS A 44 12.26 -9.91 -4.22
CA LYS A 44 13.17 -10.87 -3.60
C LYS A 44 14.63 -10.44 -3.70
N LYS A 45 15.09 -10.03 -4.90
CA LYS A 45 16.46 -9.55 -5.10
C LYS A 45 16.74 -8.29 -4.29
N PHE A 46 15.79 -7.36 -4.25
CA PHE A 46 15.91 -6.12 -3.48
C PHE A 46 16.11 -6.41 -1.99
N PHE A 47 15.25 -7.22 -1.37
CA PHE A 47 15.36 -7.53 0.06
C PHE A 47 16.55 -8.44 0.40
N GLN A 48 17.04 -9.25 -0.54
CA GLN A 48 18.29 -10.00 -0.36
C GLN A 48 19.50 -9.06 -0.21
N GLY A 49 19.52 -7.94 -0.92
CA GLY A 49 20.59 -6.93 -0.86
C GLY A 49 20.40 -5.85 0.21
N ASN A 50 19.22 -5.75 0.81
CA ASN A 50 18.87 -4.70 1.79
C ASN A 50 18.26 -5.31 3.06
N ARG A 51 18.98 -6.26 3.68
CA ARG A 51 18.49 -7.00 4.86
C ARG A 51 18.37 -6.17 6.13
N GLU A 52 18.99 -5.00 6.15
CA GLU A 52 19.00 -4.07 7.26
C GLU A 52 17.74 -3.18 7.35
N ILE A 53 16.79 -3.35 6.40
CA ILE A 53 15.49 -2.68 6.44
C ILE A 53 14.71 -3.14 7.67
N THR A 54 14.28 -2.17 8.47
CA THR A 54 13.50 -2.40 9.71
C THR A 54 12.07 -1.91 9.60
N HIS A 55 11.77 -1.07 8.60
CA HIS A 55 10.46 -0.46 8.38
C HIS A 55 10.19 -0.38 6.88
N ILE A 56 8.95 -0.66 6.48
CA ILE A 56 8.48 -0.55 5.10
C ILE A 56 7.25 0.35 5.11
N ILE A 57 7.33 1.47 4.39
CA ILE A 57 6.24 2.42 4.20
C ILE A 57 5.85 2.39 2.72
N ASN A 58 4.67 1.83 2.45
CA ASN A 58 4.13 1.69 1.11
C ASN A 58 3.22 2.88 0.75
N CYS A 59 3.75 3.84 -0.01
CA CYS A 59 2.97 4.93 -0.61
C CYS A 59 2.59 4.67 -2.07
N ALA A 60 2.98 3.52 -2.63
CA ALA A 60 2.66 3.16 -4.00
C ALA A 60 1.19 2.71 -4.11
N ALA A 61 0.44 3.35 -4.99
CA ALA A 61 -0.92 3.00 -5.33
C ALA A 61 -1.29 3.47 -6.75
N TYR A 62 -2.23 2.79 -7.39
CA TYR A 62 -2.89 3.21 -8.62
C TYR A 62 -4.13 4.01 -8.25
N ASN A 63 -4.15 5.30 -8.56
CA ASN A 63 -5.19 6.24 -8.09
C ASN A 63 -6.27 6.56 -9.13
N ASP A 64 -6.16 6.06 -10.37
CA ASP A 64 -7.19 6.26 -11.40
C ASP A 64 -8.32 5.23 -11.20
N VAL A 65 -9.31 5.67 -10.40
CA VAL A 65 -10.46 4.88 -9.92
C VAL A 65 -11.41 4.52 -11.07
N ASP A 66 -11.49 5.38 -12.09
CA ASP A 66 -12.39 5.20 -13.23
C ASP A 66 -11.91 4.05 -14.13
N LYS A 67 -10.58 3.86 -14.22
CA LYS A 67 -9.98 2.74 -14.96
C LYS A 67 -9.89 1.43 -14.17
N ALA A 68 -10.16 1.47 -12.86
CA ALA A 68 -10.03 0.31 -11.98
C ALA A 68 -10.93 -0.87 -12.37
N GLU A 69 -12.01 -0.62 -13.13
CA GLU A 69 -12.96 -1.67 -13.51
C GLU A 69 -12.36 -2.68 -14.50
N ASN A 70 -11.43 -2.25 -15.34
CA ASN A 70 -10.92 -3.02 -16.47
C ASN A 70 -9.38 -3.16 -16.49
N ASP A 71 -8.67 -2.55 -15.54
CA ASP A 71 -7.20 -2.59 -15.50
C ASP A 71 -6.71 -3.51 -14.36
N GLU A 72 -6.19 -4.69 -14.74
CA GLU A 72 -5.59 -5.65 -13.81
C GLU A 72 -4.44 -5.04 -12.99
N LYS A 73 -3.79 -4.00 -13.48
CA LYS A 73 -2.72 -3.30 -12.76
C LYS A 73 -3.22 -2.67 -11.46
N VAL A 74 -4.49 -2.26 -11.41
CA VAL A 74 -5.08 -1.73 -10.17
C VAL A 74 -5.12 -2.81 -9.10
N TRP A 75 -5.49 -4.04 -9.48
CA TRP A 75 -5.48 -5.17 -8.55
C TRP A 75 -4.06 -5.57 -8.13
N LEU A 76 -3.13 -5.63 -9.08
CA LEU A 76 -1.74 -5.96 -8.79
C LEU A 76 -1.12 -4.95 -7.81
N LEU A 77 -1.27 -3.66 -8.09
CA LEU A 77 -0.60 -2.61 -7.32
C LEU A 77 -1.25 -2.34 -5.96
N ASN A 78 -2.58 -2.40 -5.85
CA ASN A 78 -3.27 -1.96 -4.64
C ASN A 78 -3.69 -3.11 -3.72
N ALA A 79 -3.63 -4.37 -4.17
CA ALA A 79 -3.97 -5.54 -3.36
C ALA A 79 -2.82 -6.56 -3.28
N LYS A 80 -2.32 -7.03 -4.43
CA LYS A 80 -1.29 -8.09 -4.44
C LYS A 80 0.05 -7.59 -3.90
N ALA A 81 0.50 -6.42 -4.34
CA ALA A 81 1.78 -5.87 -3.90
C ALA A 81 1.83 -5.53 -2.40
N PRO A 82 0.83 -4.85 -1.79
CA PRO A 82 0.82 -4.63 -0.34
C PRO A 82 0.80 -5.92 0.46
N LYS A 83 0.06 -6.94 0.00
CA LYS A 83 0.09 -8.28 0.61
C LYS A 83 1.49 -8.86 0.63
N LYS A 84 2.18 -8.83 -0.52
CA LYS A 84 3.54 -9.36 -0.64
C LYS A 84 4.51 -8.59 0.26
N LEU A 85 4.39 -7.27 0.33
CA LEU A 85 5.22 -6.45 1.23
C LEU A 85 4.96 -6.79 2.71
N ALA A 86 3.71 -7.06 3.10
CA ALA A 86 3.37 -7.51 4.45
C ALA A 86 3.93 -8.92 4.78
N GLU A 87 3.90 -9.83 3.81
CA GLU A 87 4.53 -11.16 3.94
C GLU A 87 6.04 -11.00 4.17
N ILE A 88 6.71 -10.21 3.32
CA ILE A 88 8.15 -9.95 3.42
C ILE A 88 8.48 -9.24 4.74
N SER A 89 7.69 -8.24 5.15
CA SER A 89 7.92 -7.52 6.40
C SER A 89 7.90 -8.46 7.60
N LYS A 90 6.95 -9.40 7.62
CA LYS A 90 6.86 -10.44 8.64
C LYS A 90 8.08 -11.36 8.62
N GLU A 91 8.54 -11.78 7.45
CA GLU A 91 9.72 -12.63 7.29
C GLU A 91 11.00 -11.98 7.82
N ILE A 92 11.18 -10.67 7.59
CA ILE A 92 12.39 -9.95 8.01
C ILE A 92 12.25 -9.25 9.38
N GLY A 93 11.10 -9.37 10.04
CA GLY A 93 10.82 -8.69 11.31
C GLY A 93 10.71 -7.17 11.20
N ALA A 94 10.33 -6.64 10.04
CA ALA A 94 10.13 -5.21 9.80
C ALA A 94 8.70 -4.76 10.11
N VAL A 95 8.58 -3.52 10.57
CA VAL A 95 7.29 -2.84 10.69
C VAL A 95 6.77 -2.50 9.29
N PHE A 96 5.49 -2.77 9.01
CA PHE A 96 4.86 -2.46 7.74
C PHE A 96 3.73 -1.44 7.89
N VAL A 97 3.75 -0.42 7.04
CA VAL A 97 2.71 0.60 6.92
C VAL A 97 2.30 0.70 5.47
N THR A 98 0.99 0.66 5.21
CA THR A 98 0.42 0.92 3.88
C THR A 98 -0.78 1.85 4.04
N TYR A 99 -1.02 2.68 3.03
CA TYR A 99 -2.16 3.60 3.03
C TYR A 99 -3.37 2.98 2.32
N SER A 100 -4.55 3.32 2.81
CA SER A 100 -5.85 2.93 2.24
C SER A 100 -6.65 4.18 1.89
N THR A 101 -7.93 3.99 1.57
CA THR A 101 -8.88 5.03 1.17
C THR A 101 -10.19 4.81 1.91
N ASP A 102 -10.89 5.90 2.21
CA ASP A 102 -12.27 5.93 2.67
C ASP A 102 -13.27 5.26 1.71
N PHE A 103 -12.87 4.97 0.47
CA PHE A 103 -13.66 4.13 -0.43
C PHE A 103 -13.90 2.72 0.13
N VAL A 104 -13.21 2.35 1.22
CA VAL A 104 -13.52 1.16 2.03
C VAL A 104 -14.86 1.15 2.71
N PHE A 105 -15.53 2.28 2.73
CA PHE A 105 -16.87 2.44 3.26
C PHE A 105 -17.89 2.61 2.15
N ASP A 106 -19.15 2.29 2.45
CA ASP A 106 -20.26 2.31 1.49
C ASP A 106 -20.83 3.71 1.22
N GLY A 107 -20.42 4.71 2.00
CA GLY A 107 -20.87 6.10 1.89
C GLY A 107 -22.31 6.37 2.35
N ASN A 108 -23.00 5.39 2.94
CA ASN A 108 -24.42 5.50 3.27
C ASN A 108 -24.71 6.01 4.69
N LYS A 109 -23.69 6.18 5.54
CA LYS A 109 -23.91 6.63 6.92
C LYS A 109 -24.03 8.14 6.99
N SER A 110 -24.99 8.61 7.78
CA SER A 110 -25.15 10.02 8.16
C SER A 110 -24.27 10.44 9.35
N PHE A 111 -23.44 9.53 9.87
CA PHE A 111 -22.53 9.74 10.99
C PHE A 111 -21.13 9.19 10.66
N PRO A 112 -20.06 9.68 11.33
CA PRO A 112 -18.68 9.29 11.04
C PRO A 112 -18.46 7.76 11.09
N TYR A 113 -17.64 7.26 10.16
CA TYR A 113 -17.21 5.86 10.18
C TYR A 113 -16.17 5.64 11.28
N LEU A 114 -16.26 4.49 11.95
CA LEU A 114 -15.28 4.01 12.93
C LEU A 114 -14.46 2.89 12.31
N GLU A 115 -13.21 2.75 12.73
CA GLU A 115 -12.28 1.71 12.28
C GLU A 115 -12.76 0.29 12.66
N LYS A 116 -13.67 0.15 13.63
CA LYS A 116 -14.28 -1.15 13.98
C LYS A 116 -15.53 -1.46 13.13
N GLY A 117 -15.98 -0.52 12.31
CA GLY A 117 -17.25 -0.56 11.58
C GLY A 117 -17.30 -1.43 10.32
N TYR A 118 -16.27 -2.25 10.05
CA TYR A 118 -16.09 -3.02 8.81
C TYR A 118 -17.04 -4.22 8.58
N ARG A 119 -18.08 -4.43 9.41
CA ARG A 119 -18.94 -5.62 9.31
C ARG A 119 -20.18 -5.33 8.44
N ASN A 120 -20.23 -6.00 7.28
CA ASN A 120 -21.31 -6.11 6.28
C ASN A 120 -21.36 -5.07 5.16
N MET A 121 -20.90 -5.49 3.98
CA MET A 121 -21.14 -4.84 2.69
C MET A 121 -22.18 -5.62 1.84
N GLU A 122 -23.46 -5.35 2.05
CA GLU A 122 -24.52 -5.74 1.10
C GLU A 122 -25.18 -4.50 0.51
N ASN A 123 -24.63 -3.95 -0.58
CA ASN A 123 -25.43 -3.30 -1.64
C ASN A 123 -24.69 -3.23 -2.98
N GLN A 124 -25.42 -3.40 -4.08
CA GLN A 124 -24.97 -3.88 -5.40
C GLN A 124 -24.26 -2.88 -6.34
N ARG A 125 -23.94 -1.63 -5.93
CA ARG A 125 -23.37 -0.59 -6.82
C ARG A 125 -21.84 -0.57 -6.97
N LEU A 126 -21.11 -1.41 -6.25
CA LEU A 126 -19.64 -1.42 -6.21
C LEU A 126 -19.06 -2.78 -6.64
N LYS A 127 -19.24 -3.31 -7.85
CA LYS A 127 -18.57 -4.60 -8.17
C LYS A 127 -17.04 -4.47 -8.15
N VAL A 128 -16.51 -3.34 -8.63
CA VAL A 128 -15.07 -3.09 -8.73
C VAL A 128 -14.48 -2.57 -7.43
N LYS A 129 -15.11 -1.55 -6.83
CA LYS A 129 -14.74 -1.09 -5.49
C LYS A 129 -14.94 -2.16 -4.41
N LYS A 130 -15.92 -3.09 -4.51
CA LYS A 130 -16.01 -4.25 -3.57
C LYS A 130 -14.86 -5.22 -3.75
N LYS A 131 -14.37 -5.44 -4.97
CA LYS A 131 -13.20 -6.30 -5.20
C LYS A 131 -11.98 -5.67 -4.55
N PHE A 132 -11.75 -4.39 -4.80
CA PHE A 132 -10.73 -3.57 -4.14
C PHE A 132 -10.82 -3.64 -2.60
N LEU A 133 -12.01 -3.42 -2.06
CA LEU A 133 -12.30 -3.39 -0.63
C LEU A 133 -12.13 -4.72 0.06
N LYS A 134 -12.72 -5.77 -0.52
CA LYS A 134 -12.70 -7.11 0.06
C LYS A 134 -11.27 -7.60 0.23
N TYR A 135 -10.32 -7.15 -0.61
CA TYR A 135 -8.92 -7.51 -0.48
C TYR A 135 -8.14 -6.60 0.46
N MET A 136 -8.37 -5.27 0.45
CA MET A 136 -7.78 -4.38 1.46
C MET A 136 -8.23 -4.75 2.88
N ILE A 137 -9.49 -5.13 3.06
CA ILE A 137 -10.06 -5.55 4.35
C ILE A 137 -9.50 -6.91 4.79
N ASN A 138 -9.16 -7.81 3.87
CA ASN A 138 -8.53 -9.09 4.22
C ASN A 138 -7.02 -8.98 4.50
N LEU A 139 -6.44 -7.78 4.42
CA LEU A 139 -5.04 -7.49 4.72
C LEU A 139 -4.82 -6.78 6.06
N LEU A 140 -5.90 -6.33 6.71
CA LEU A 140 -5.94 -5.74 8.05
C LEU A 140 -6.52 -6.75 9.04
#